data_AF-A0AAD7IUI6-F1
#
_entry.id   AF-A0AAD7IUI6-F1
#
_cell.length_a   1.000
_cell.length_b   1.000
_cell.length_c   1.000
_cell.angle_alpha   90.00
_cell.angle_beta   90.00
_cell.angle_gamma   90.00
#
_symmetry.space_group_name_H-M   'P 1'
#
loop_
_entity.id
_entity.type
_entity.pdbx_description
1 polymer ?
#
loop_
_entity_poly.entity_id
_entity_poly.type
_entity_poly.pdbx_seq_one_letter_code
_entity_poly.pdbx_strand_id
1 'polypeptide(L)'
;MCLKCTPPVALDVAHPQKVLTHMGAHILYDSRIDRSSQPCGFCGRPFPLCHFALKKTADGLTVKLDASKGCPNFVKKFNYNVAAKSTTNSPCSNVSLPCPACGPKDPSIWRYNLKEHFIRYHPHTPLLKYRDLWELTESETTAMRKVWEKLQAPRKKKNTGKKTKATLAISAAHSSRLALIDEQNEDNSDDDSFINDSPIQTPEASDDEDNMLDLPRLSGAQPTADRVKPTADRARSPSPLEYFPESLLPLNPGVELDSSLHSTPNEGHLPVDTNTLSAGEQPSIVGNGNNTPSLSSPILVPAPPGNPTQPSATDSGTRRSTRKRKERDDLKEIQAALEACICGTSAAPEDGVDLANVAQCKNEACETKWYHLRCLEQGNVGENWVCDACVSTGGRFAAKRRRT
;
A
#
# COMPACT_ATOMS: atom_id res chain seq x y z
N MET A 1 -3.23 -12.12 -8.13
CA MET A 1 -3.26 -11.28 -9.35
C MET A 1 -3.55 -9.84 -8.97
N CYS A 2 -3.07 -8.87 -9.74
CA CYS A 2 -3.40 -7.45 -9.62
C CYS A 2 -4.51 -7.09 -10.61
N LEU A 3 -5.66 -6.66 -10.09
CA LEU A 3 -6.83 -6.26 -10.87
C LEU A 3 -6.82 -4.78 -11.27
N LYS A 4 -5.84 -4.00 -10.77
CA LYS A 4 -5.69 -2.58 -11.11
C LYS A 4 -4.96 -2.37 -12.43
N CYS A 5 -4.18 -3.35 -12.88
CA CYS A 5 -3.56 -3.32 -14.20
C CYS A 5 -4.56 -3.72 -15.29
N THR A 6 -4.37 -3.16 -16.49
CA THR A 6 -5.08 -3.58 -17.70
C THR A 6 -4.06 -3.94 -18.78
N PRO A 7 -3.92 -5.22 -19.16
CA PRO A 7 -4.63 -6.39 -18.60
C PRO A 7 -4.19 -6.74 -17.17
N PRO A 8 -4.96 -7.55 -16.42
CA PRO A 8 -4.58 -8.01 -15.09
C PRO A 8 -3.20 -8.68 -15.07
N VAL A 9 -2.39 -8.35 -14.06
CA VAL A 9 -1.00 -8.85 -13.95
C VAL A 9 -0.93 -9.94 -12.88
N ALA A 10 -0.33 -11.08 -13.21
CA ALA A 10 -0.01 -12.10 -12.21
C ALA A 10 1.03 -11.55 -11.22
N LEU A 11 0.73 -11.65 -9.92
CA LEU A 11 1.63 -11.22 -8.87
C LEU A 11 2.44 -12.42 -8.41
N ASP A 12 3.77 -12.26 -8.41
CA ASP A 12 4.71 -13.30 -7.99
C ASP A 12 4.83 -13.31 -6.46
N VAL A 13 3.94 -14.06 -5.81
CA VAL A 13 3.89 -14.18 -4.34
C VAL A 13 5.11 -14.89 -3.74
N ALA A 14 5.96 -15.54 -4.55
CA ALA A 14 7.23 -16.06 -4.06
C ALA A 14 8.24 -14.93 -3.78
N HIS A 15 8.05 -13.76 -4.39
CA HIS A 15 8.92 -12.58 -4.26
C HIS A 15 8.11 -11.38 -3.72
N PRO A 16 7.83 -11.32 -2.40
CA PRO A 16 6.96 -10.31 -1.82
C PRO A 16 7.42 -8.88 -2.09
N GLN A 17 8.73 -8.62 -2.19
CA GLN A 17 9.26 -7.30 -2.54
C GLN A 17 8.79 -6.86 -3.93
N LYS A 18 8.75 -7.75 -4.94
CA LYS A 18 8.22 -7.41 -6.26
C LYS A 18 6.73 -7.07 -6.21
N VAL A 19 5.97 -7.77 -5.36
CA VAL A 19 4.56 -7.48 -5.14
C VAL A 19 4.38 -6.10 -4.50
N LEU A 20 5.16 -5.78 -3.46
CA LEU A 20 5.14 -4.46 -2.81
C LEU A 20 5.56 -3.35 -3.77
N THR A 21 6.58 -3.54 -4.59
CA THR A 21 6.99 -2.55 -5.60
C THR A 21 5.87 -2.30 -6.61
N HIS A 22 5.23 -3.36 -7.09
CA HIS A 22 4.11 -3.25 -8.02
C HIS A 22 2.90 -2.51 -7.42
N MET A 23 2.45 -2.94 -6.24
CA MET A 23 1.29 -2.35 -5.57
C MET A 23 1.59 -0.97 -5.01
N GLY A 24 2.82 -0.72 -4.54
CA GLY A 24 3.29 0.59 -4.09
C GLY A 24 3.27 1.63 -5.21
N ALA A 25 3.64 1.24 -6.44
CA ALA A 25 3.55 2.13 -7.60
C ALA A 25 2.09 2.54 -7.88
N HIS A 26 1.17 1.58 -7.80
CA HIS A 26 -0.27 1.85 -7.87
C HIS A 26 -0.72 2.80 -6.74
N ILE A 27 -0.38 2.53 -5.48
CA ILE A 27 -0.79 3.37 -4.33
C ILE A 27 -0.28 4.81 -4.46
N LEU A 28 0.93 5.01 -5.00
CA LEU A 28 1.52 6.35 -5.13
C LEU A 28 1.01 7.14 -6.33
N TYR A 29 0.77 6.48 -7.47
CA TYR A 29 0.63 7.17 -8.76
C TYR A 29 -0.64 6.81 -9.54
N ASP A 30 -1.41 5.80 -9.14
CA ASP A 30 -2.70 5.49 -9.74
C ASP A 30 -3.79 6.38 -9.13
N SER A 31 -4.26 7.37 -9.90
CA SER A 31 -5.32 8.30 -9.47
C SER A 31 -6.64 7.61 -9.10
N ARG A 32 -6.83 6.35 -9.49
CA ARG A 32 -8.02 5.54 -9.16
C ARG A 32 -7.93 4.90 -7.77
N ILE A 33 -6.82 5.05 -7.07
CA ILE A 33 -6.63 4.51 -5.72
C ILE A 33 -6.77 5.65 -4.71
N ASP A 34 -7.86 5.58 -3.94
CA ASP A 34 -8.03 6.41 -2.76
C ASP A 34 -7.07 5.96 -1.65
N ARG A 35 -6.11 6.81 -1.28
CA ARG A 35 -5.17 6.54 -0.19
C ARG A 35 -5.80 6.72 1.19
N SER A 36 -6.87 7.51 1.30
CA SER A 36 -7.61 7.71 2.55
C SER A 36 -8.34 6.44 3.00
N SER A 37 -8.62 5.52 2.07
CA SER A 37 -9.14 4.18 2.35
C SER A 37 -8.07 3.23 2.92
N GLN A 38 -6.84 3.70 3.10
CA GLN A 38 -5.69 2.95 3.62
C GLN A 38 -5.47 1.60 2.91
N PRO A 39 -5.31 1.61 1.57
CA PRO A 39 -5.22 0.39 0.77
C PRO A 39 -4.03 -0.49 1.18
N CYS A 40 -4.25 -1.80 1.22
CA CYS A 40 -3.23 -2.78 1.56
C CYS A 40 -2.07 -2.78 0.56
N GLY A 41 -0.83 -2.68 1.05
CA GLY A 41 0.39 -2.71 0.23
C GLY A 41 0.61 -3.99 -0.58
N PHE A 42 -0.06 -5.11 -0.27
CA PHE A 42 0.06 -6.36 -1.04
C PHE A 42 -1.06 -6.62 -2.05
N CYS A 43 -2.25 -6.04 -1.87
CA CYS A 43 -3.40 -6.35 -2.72
C CYS A 43 -4.28 -5.16 -3.08
N GLY A 44 -4.05 -3.99 -2.47
CA GLY A 44 -4.77 -2.75 -2.74
C GLY A 44 -6.19 -2.71 -2.19
N ARG A 45 -6.64 -3.74 -1.46
CA ARG A 45 -7.96 -3.72 -0.79
C ARG A 45 -7.96 -2.69 0.35
N PRO A 46 -9.06 -1.94 0.54
CA PRO A 46 -9.14 -0.91 1.57
C PRO A 46 -9.19 -1.51 2.99
N PHE A 47 -8.88 -0.69 3.98
CA PHE A 47 -9.24 -0.94 5.38
C PHE A 47 -10.76 -0.79 5.56
N PRO A 48 -11.45 -1.63 6.37
CA PRO A 48 -10.94 -2.71 7.23
C PRO A 48 -10.83 -4.08 6.55
N LEU A 49 -11.19 -4.19 5.26
CA LEU A 49 -11.27 -5.46 4.54
C LEU A 49 -9.93 -6.20 4.46
N CYS A 50 -8.82 -5.47 4.47
CA CYS A 50 -7.49 -6.05 4.52
C CYS A 50 -6.59 -5.26 5.46
N HIS A 51 -6.17 -5.87 6.57
CA HIS A 51 -5.34 -5.23 7.57
C HIS A 51 -4.32 -6.18 8.17
N PHE A 52 -3.28 -5.59 8.76
CA PHE A 52 -2.15 -6.30 9.33
C PHE A 52 -2.04 -5.93 10.80
N ALA A 53 -1.73 -6.92 11.63
CA ALA A 53 -1.29 -6.71 13.00
C ALA A 53 0.21 -6.95 13.05
N LEU A 54 0.92 -6.15 13.84
CA LEU A 54 2.35 -6.31 14.05
C LEU A 54 2.62 -6.80 15.47
N LYS A 55 3.72 -7.53 15.62
CA LYS A 55 4.32 -7.86 16.91
C LYS A 55 5.79 -7.48 16.89
N LYS A 56 6.29 -6.99 18.02
CA LYS A 56 7.71 -6.76 18.23
C LYS A 56 8.36 -8.08 18.63
N THR A 57 9.45 -8.44 17.95
CA THR A 57 10.35 -9.55 18.27
C THR A 57 11.73 -8.98 18.62
N ALA A 58 12.64 -9.82 19.11
CA ALA A 58 14.03 -9.40 19.36
C ALA A 58 14.69 -8.86 18.07
N ASP A 59 14.34 -9.44 16.92
CA ASP A 59 14.89 -9.09 15.60
C ASP A 59 14.17 -7.92 14.90
N GLY A 60 13.18 -7.30 15.55
CA GLY A 60 12.44 -6.15 15.03
C GLY A 60 10.93 -6.36 14.90
N LEU A 61 10.31 -5.76 13.88
CA LEU A 61 8.87 -5.86 13.65
C LEU A 61 8.57 -7.08 12.77
N THR A 62 7.60 -7.89 13.20
CA THR A 62 7.10 -9.04 12.44
C THR A 62 5.58 -9.00 12.34
N VAL A 63 5.02 -9.51 11.24
CA VAL A 63 3.57 -9.62 11.07
C VAL A 63 3.00 -10.69 12.00
N LYS A 64 1.95 -10.34 12.75
CA LYS A 64 1.15 -11.24 13.57
C LYS A 64 0.03 -11.84 12.71
N LEU A 65 0.33 -13.01 12.14
CA LEU A 65 -0.50 -13.75 11.20
C LEU A 65 -1.93 -14.03 11.68
N ASP A 66 -2.09 -14.42 12.93
CA ASP A 66 -3.36 -14.77 13.58
C ASP A 66 -4.29 -13.56 13.76
N ALA A 67 -3.72 -12.37 13.91
CA ALA A 67 -4.45 -11.13 14.05
C ALA A 67 -4.59 -10.34 12.73
N SER A 68 -3.91 -10.77 11.67
CA SER A 68 -4.00 -10.14 10.34
C SER A 68 -5.11 -10.80 9.51
N LYS A 69 -5.83 -10.04 8.68
CA LYS A 69 -6.99 -10.55 7.92
C LYS A 69 -7.06 -10.01 6.51
N GLY A 70 -7.62 -10.82 5.60
CA GLY A 70 -8.19 -10.38 4.32
C GLY A 70 -7.25 -10.30 3.12
N CYS A 71 -5.92 -10.43 3.28
CA CYS A 71 -4.97 -10.34 2.17
C CYS A 71 -4.85 -11.68 1.41
N PRO A 72 -5.28 -11.78 0.13
CA PRO A 72 -5.13 -13.01 -0.66
C PRO A 72 -3.69 -13.25 -1.12
N ASN A 73 -2.85 -12.20 -1.13
CA ASN A 73 -1.46 -12.27 -1.59
C ASN A 73 -0.47 -12.35 -0.42
N PHE A 74 -0.91 -12.75 0.78
CA PHE A 74 -0.02 -12.78 1.93
C PHE A 74 1.05 -13.87 1.80
N VAL A 75 2.31 -13.48 2.04
CA VAL A 75 3.47 -14.37 1.95
C VAL A 75 3.95 -14.72 3.37
N LYS A 76 3.97 -16.01 3.71
CA LYS A 76 4.40 -16.48 5.05
C LYS A 76 5.84 -16.08 5.40
N LYS A 77 6.72 -15.98 4.40
CA LYS A 77 8.13 -15.60 4.55
C LYS A 77 8.32 -14.18 4.03
N PHE A 78 8.08 -13.20 4.90
CA PHE A 78 8.30 -11.79 4.60
C PHE A 78 9.35 -11.22 5.55
N ASN A 79 10.49 -10.78 5.00
CA ASN A 79 11.53 -10.11 5.78
C ASN A 79 11.24 -8.61 5.82
N TYR A 80 10.77 -8.15 6.98
CA TYR A 80 10.37 -6.78 7.21
C TYR A 80 11.54 -5.80 7.11
N ASN A 81 12.69 -6.13 7.69
CA ASN A 81 13.87 -5.25 7.71
C ASN A 81 14.43 -4.98 6.31
N VAL A 82 14.36 -5.96 5.41
CA VAL A 82 14.75 -5.79 4.01
C VAL A 82 13.74 -4.92 3.27
N ALA A 83 12.44 -5.17 3.46
CA ALA A 83 11.39 -4.42 2.77
C ALA A 83 11.23 -2.98 3.26
N ALA A 84 11.65 -2.68 4.49
CA ALA A 84 11.61 -1.32 5.05
C ALA A 84 12.68 -0.38 4.46
N LYS A 85 13.65 -0.93 3.71
CA LYS A 85 14.75 -0.16 3.10
C LYS A 85 14.56 -0.10 1.59
N SER A 86 14.44 1.11 1.05
CA SER A 86 14.50 1.32 -0.40
C SER A 86 15.93 1.12 -0.88
N THR A 87 16.09 0.33 -1.95
CA THR A 87 17.39 0.05 -2.59
C THR A 87 17.23 0.15 -4.10
N THR A 88 18.34 0.25 -4.84
CA THR A 88 18.32 0.31 -6.31
C THR A 88 17.57 -0.86 -6.95
N ASN A 89 17.68 -2.05 -6.37
CA ASN A 89 17.03 -3.27 -6.88
C ASN A 89 15.61 -3.51 -6.35
N SER A 90 15.25 -2.85 -5.25
CA SER A 90 13.94 -2.92 -4.61
C SER A 90 13.56 -1.52 -4.12
N PRO A 91 13.04 -0.65 -5.00
CA PRO A 91 12.89 0.78 -4.71
C PRO A 91 11.74 1.10 -3.75
N CYS A 92 10.98 0.10 -3.31
CA CYS A 92 9.79 0.30 -2.50
C CYS A 92 10.11 0.03 -1.02
N SER A 93 9.92 1.03 -0.15
CA SER A 93 9.96 0.91 1.31
C SER A 93 8.57 0.81 1.94
N ASN A 94 7.53 0.52 1.14
CA ASN A 94 6.15 0.44 1.61
C ASN A 94 5.93 -0.79 2.50
N VAL A 95 6.07 -0.62 3.81
CA VAL A 95 5.79 -1.62 4.83
C VAL A 95 4.71 -1.12 5.79
N SER A 96 3.97 -2.04 6.42
CA SER A 96 2.98 -1.67 7.44
C SER A 96 3.69 -1.27 8.74
N LEU A 97 3.41 -0.10 9.30
CA LEU A 97 4.01 0.48 10.51
C LEU A 97 2.95 0.66 11.61
N PRO A 98 3.31 0.54 12.89
CA PRO A 98 2.41 0.98 13.96
C PRO A 98 2.30 2.51 13.93
N CYS A 99 1.08 3.03 14.01
CA CYS A 99 0.88 4.47 14.18
C CYS A 99 1.16 4.84 15.65
N PRO A 100 2.04 5.81 15.94
CA PRO A 100 2.37 6.20 17.32
C PRO A 100 1.26 6.97 18.04
N ALA A 101 0.24 7.44 17.31
CA ALA A 101 -0.95 8.09 17.87
C ALA A 101 -2.13 7.11 18.06
N CYS A 102 -2.04 5.91 17.47
CA CYS A 102 -3.00 4.84 17.70
C CYS A 102 -2.63 4.03 18.95
N GLY A 103 -3.59 3.27 19.46
CA GLY A 103 -3.35 2.30 20.52
C GLY A 103 -2.48 1.13 20.05
N PRO A 104 -1.79 0.43 20.98
CA PRO A 104 -0.88 -0.68 20.63
C PRO A 104 -1.60 -1.91 20.05
N LYS A 105 -2.92 -1.97 20.16
CA LYS A 105 -3.76 -3.05 19.61
C LYS A 105 -4.32 -2.71 18.23
N ASP A 106 -4.19 -1.46 17.80
CA ASP A 106 -4.74 -1.04 16.52
C ASP A 106 -3.97 -1.66 15.35
N PRO A 107 -4.64 -1.91 14.21
CA PRO A 107 -3.99 -2.41 13.02
C PRO A 107 -2.87 -1.49 12.54
N SER A 108 -1.84 -2.07 11.94
CA SER A 108 -0.74 -1.31 11.35
C SER A 108 -1.17 -0.65 10.04
N ILE A 109 -0.57 0.52 9.77
CA ILE A 109 -0.85 1.35 8.61
C ILE A 109 0.34 1.29 7.65
N TRP A 110 0.08 1.11 6.36
CA TRP A 110 1.14 1.10 5.35
C TRP A 110 1.84 2.46 5.26
N ARG A 111 3.17 2.47 5.18
CA ARG A 111 4.02 3.69 5.13
C ARG A 111 3.47 4.72 4.16
N TYR A 112 3.11 4.30 2.95
CA TYR A 112 2.60 5.20 1.91
C TYR A 112 1.21 5.77 2.22
N ASN A 113 0.46 5.20 3.17
CA ASN A 113 -0.85 5.69 3.57
C ASN A 113 -0.82 6.44 4.91
N LEU A 114 0.32 6.45 5.60
CA LEU A 114 0.41 6.92 6.98
C LEU A 114 0.11 8.43 7.09
N LYS A 115 0.55 9.26 6.13
CA LYS A 115 0.21 10.69 6.09
C LYS A 115 -1.32 10.91 6.05
N GLU A 116 -2.02 10.23 5.14
CA GLU A 116 -3.48 10.35 5.00
C GLU A 116 -4.20 9.84 6.26
N HIS A 117 -3.66 8.78 6.88
CA HIS A 117 -4.16 8.28 8.14
C HIS A 117 -4.08 9.36 9.24
N PHE A 118 -2.95 10.06 9.39
CA PHE A 118 -2.85 11.15 10.37
C PHE A 118 -3.83 12.29 10.09
N ILE A 119 -3.96 12.72 8.82
CA ILE A 119 -4.89 13.79 8.44
C ILE A 119 -6.33 13.42 8.84
N ARG A 120 -6.72 12.16 8.63
CA ARG A 120 -8.11 11.70 8.84
C ARG A 120 -8.44 11.34 10.29
N TYR A 121 -7.55 10.64 10.97
CA TYR A 121 -7.83 10.06 12.30
C TYR A 121 -7.15 10.80 13.45
N HIS A 122 -6.17 11.65 13.14
CA HIS A 122 -5.41 12.41 14.12
C HIS A 122 -5.26 13.89 13.71
N PRO A 123 -6.36 14.61 13.38
CA PRO A 123 -6.29 15.97 12.83
C PRO A 123 -5.61 16.99 13.76
N HIS A 124 -5.65 16.74 15.07
CA HIS A 124 -5.00 17.59 16.09
C HIS A 124 -3.54 17.24 16.34
N THR A 125 -3.03 16.16 15.74
CA THR A 125 -1.64 15.74 15.92
C THR A 125 -0.75 16.46 14.91
N PRO A 126 0.31 17.17 15.35
CA PRO A 126 1.17 17.92 14.44
C PRO A 126 1.90 16.98 13.47
N LEU A 127 1.57 17.06 12.17
CA LEU A 127 2.11 16.18 11.13
C LEU A 127 3.65 16.23 11.04
N LEU A 128 4.25 17.41 11.26
CA LEU A 128 5.71 17.57 11.17
C LEU A 128 6.48 16.68 12.16
N LYS A 129 5.87 16.33 13.30
CA LYS A 129 6.49 15.48 14.32
C LYS A 129 6.77 14.06 13.83
N TYR A 130 6.02 13.57 12.84
CA TYR A 130 6.05 12.18 12.37
C TYR A 130 6.42 12.05 10.90
N ARG A 131 6.89 13.15 10.28
CA ARG A 131 7.18 13.25 8.85
C ARG A 131 8.10 12.14 8.35
N ASP A 132 9.11 11.80 9.14
CA ASP A 132 10.11 10.76 8.87
C ASP A 132 9.50 9.36 8.68
N LEU A 133 8.32 9.10 9.28
CA LEU A 133 7.65 7.82 9.18
C LEU A 133 7.03 7.54 7.80
N TRP A 134 6.71 8.57 7.02
CA TRP A 134 6.07 8.41 5.69
C TRP A 134 6.79 9.11 4.55
N GLU A 135 7.70 10.04 4.84
CA GLU A 135 8.46 10.73 3.81
C GLU A 135 9.29 9.72 3.02
N LEU A 136 9.23 9.84 1.69
CA LEU A 136 10.01 9.02 0.78
C LEU A 136 11.27 9.78 0.41
N THR A 137 12.39 9.08 0.32
CA THR A 137 13.60 9.70 -0.23
C THR A 137 13.36 10.07 -1.70
N GLU A 138 14.11 11.04 -2.20
CA GLU A 138 14.02 11.43 -3.62
C GLU A 138 14.38 10.28 -4.55
N SER A 139 15.37 9.46 -4.15
CA SER A 139 15.77 8.25 -4.88
C SER A 139 14.64 7.21 -4.95
N GLU A 140 13.94 6.96 -3.84
CA GLU A 140 12.76 6.08 -3.80
C GLU A 140 11.63 6.63 -4.69
N THR A 141 11.32 7.91 -4.54
CA THR A 141 10.27 8.58 -5.33
C THR A 141 10.54 8.45 -6.82
N THR A 142 11.76 8.77 -7.25
CA THR A 142 12.20 8.69 -8.65
C THR A 142 12.16 7.26 -9.17
N ALA A 143 12.67 6.29 -8.39
CA ALA A 143 12.68 4.90 -8.81
C ALA A 143 11.26 4.30 -8.88
N MET A 144 10.37 4.64 -7.94
CA MET A 144 8.98 4.22 -7.96
C MET A 144 8.19 4.85 -9.12
N ARG A 145 8.53 6.09 -9.52
CA ARG A 145 7.97 6.72 -10.72
C ARG A 145 8.35 5.96 -11.98
N LYS A 146 9.61 5.55 -12.13
CA LYS A 146 10.06 4.70 -13.25
C LYS A 146 9.34 3.34 -13.27
N VAL A 147 9.08 2.75 -12.10
CA VAL A 147 8.27 1.53 -11.99
C VAL A 147 6.86 1.78 -12.53
N TRP A 148 6.23 2.89 -12.15
CA TRP A 148 4.89 3.26 -12.62
C TRP A 148 4.83 3.47 -14.13
N GLU A 149 5.76 4.23 -14.69
CA GLU A 149 5.86 4.46 -16.14
C GLU A 149 5.99 3.12 -16.90
N LYS A 150 6.79 2.19 -16.38
CA LYS A 150 6.93 0.85 -16.94
C LYS A 150 5.65 0.02 -16.87
N LEU A 151 4.83 0.20 -15.83
CA LEU A 151 3.52 -0.47 -15.71
C LEU A 151 2.50 0.07 -16.72
N GLN A 152 2.59 1.36 -17.04
CA GLN A 152 1.71 2.03 -18.01
C GLN A 152 2.16 1.84 -19.46
N ALA A 153 3.46 1.65 -19.68
CA ALA A 153 3.99 1.44 -21.01
C ALA A 153 3.28 0.24 -21.68
N PRO A 154 2.84 0.37 -22.94
CA PRO A 154 2.23 -0.73 -23.66
C PRO A 154 3.23 -1.87 -23.67
N ARG A 155 2.80 -3.06 -23.25
CA ARG A 155 3.63 -4.25 -23.31
C ARG A 155 4.01 -4.45 -24.76
N LYS A 156 5.25 -4.09 -25.11
CA LYS A 156 5.85 -4.46 -26.39
C LYS A 156 5.66 -5.96 -26.47
N LYS A 157 4.79 -6.42 -27.38
CA LYS A 157 4.71 -7.83 -27.72
C LYS A 157 6.14 -8.16 -28.04
N LYS A 158 6.79 -8.95 -27.18
CA LYS A 158 8.09 -9.49 -27.54
C LYS A 158 7.75 -10.20 -28.83
N ASN A 159 8.21 -9.64 -29.94
CA ASN A 159 8.35 -10.42 -31.14
C ASN A 159 9.38 -11.45 -30.70
N THR A 160 8.88 -12.54 -30.11
CA THR A 160 9.34 -13.87 -30.42
C THR A 160 9.07 -14.02 -31.91
N GLY A 161 9.74 -13.20 -32.73
CA GLY A 161 10.15 -13.60 -34.04
C GLY A 161 10.70 -14.97 -33.75
N LYS A 162 10.07 -15.97 -34.37
CA LYS A 162 10.60 -17.32 -34.38
C LYS A 162 12.09 -17.09 -34.59
N LYS A 163 12.88 -17.25 -33.53
CA LYS A 163 14.22 -17.74 -33.71
C LYS A 163 13.88 -19.10 -34.30
N THR A 164 13.73 -19.13 -35.63
CA THR A 164 14.16 -20.26 -36.42
C THR A 164 15.42 -20.63 -35.69
N LYS A 165 15.34 -21.72 -34.90
CA LYS A 165 16.53 -22.28 -34.30
C LYS A 165 17.47 -22.28 -35.48
N ALA A 166 18.53 -21.46 -35.44
CA ALA A 166 19.54 -21.54 -36.46
C ALA A 166 19.89 -23.01 -36.40
N THR A 167 19.41 -23.77 -37.37
CA THR A 167 19.66 -25.19 -37.47
C THR A 167 21.15 -25.18 -37.50
N LEU A 168 21.79 -25.61 -36.40
CA LEU A 168 23.24 -25.64 -36.32
C LEU A 168 23.64 -26.32 -37.61
N ALA A 169 24.34 -25.60 -38.49
CA ALA A 169 24.80 -26.16 -39.74
C ALA A 169 25.79 -27.24 -39.32
N ILE A 170 25.30 -28.48 -39.21
CA ILE A 170 26.14 -29.63 -38.96
C ILE A 170 27.01 -29.69 -40.20
N SER A 171 28.31 -29.40 -40.05
CA SER A 171 29.26 -29.54 -41.15
C SER A 171 29.13 -30.96 -41.70
N ALA A 172 29.23 -31.12 -43.03
CA ALA A 172 29.11 -32.42 -43.68
C ALA A 172 30.04 -33.48 -43.05
N ALA A 173 31.19 -33.06 -42.52
CA ALA A 173 32.16 -33.89 -41.80
C ALA A 173 31.65 -34.52 -40.48
N HIS A 174 30.51 -34.06 -39.94
CA HIS A 174 29.94 -34.56 -38.68
C HIS A 174 28.50 -35.09 -38.84
N SER A 175 28.03 -35.25 -40.07
CA SER A 175 26.76 -35.89 -40.34
C SER A 175 26.94 -37.42 -40.32
N SER A 176 26.50 -38.07 -39.25
CA SER A 176 26.50 -39.54 -39.12
C SER A 176 25.59 -40.27 -40.13
N ARG A 177 24.91 -39.53 -41.02
CA ARG A 177 24.10 -40.08 -42.11
C ARG A 177 24.91 -40.78 -43.20
N LEU A 178 26.22 -40.54 -43.30
CA LEU A 178 27.06 -41.24 -44.28
C LEU A 178 27.49 -42.65 -43.84
N ALA A 179 27.23 -43.06 -42.59
CA ALA A 179 27.64 -44.38 -42.10
C ALA A 179 26.62 -45.50 -42.36
N LEU A 180 25.48 -45.22 -43.00
CA LEU A 180 24.42 -46.21 -43.27
C LEU A 180 24.02 -46.30 -44.76
N ILE A 181 24.77 -45.67 -45.66
CA ILE A 181 24.60 -45.90 -47.10
C ILE A 181 25.68 -46.91 -47.50
N ASP A 182 25.44 -48.16 -47.10
CA ASP A 182 26.15 -49.32 -47.63
C ASP A 182 25.24 -49.93 -48.72
N GLU A 183 25.83 -50.04 -49.92
CA GLU A 183 25.47 -50.94 -51.02
C GLU A 183 23.99 -51.03 -51.43
N GLN A 184 23.56 -50.15 -52.35
CA GLN A 184 22.70 -50.49 -53.51
C GLN A 184 22.27 -49.22 -54.25
N ASN A 185 22.99 -48.86 -55.32
CA ASN A 185 22.45 -48.82 -56.68
C ASN A 185 23.45 -48.11 -57.60
N GLU A 186 23.98 -48.89 -58.53
CA GLU A 186 24.60 -48.39 -59.75
C GLU A 186 23.51 -47.82 -60.68
N ASP A 187 23.94 -46.94 -61.58
CA ASP A 187 23.20 -46.42 -62.74
C ASP A 187 21.95 -45.57 -62.48
N ASN A 188 22.12 -44.25 -62.54
CA ASN A 188 21.60 -43.55 -63.72
C ASN A 188 22.22 -42.18 -63.93
N SER A 189 22.33 -41.86 -65.21
CA SER A 189 23.11 -40.80 -65.83
C SER A 189 22.36 -39.47 -65.93
N ASP A 190 23.20 -38.47 -66.25
CA ASP A 190 22.94 -37.27 -67.04
C ASP A 190 22.26 -36.04 -66.42
N ASP A 191 22.90 -34.92 -66.77
CA ASP A 191 22.35 -33.57 -66.92
C ASP A 191 21.90 -32.87 -65.62
N ASP A 192 22.25 -31.62 -65.31
CA ASP A 192 22.67 -30.53 -66.16
C ASP A 192 23.21 -29.40 -65.25
N SER A 193 23.96 -28.53 -65.87
CA SER A 193 24.60 -27.32 -65.37
C SER A 193 23.66 -26.31 -64.68
N PHE A 194 24.12 -25.67 -63.59
CA PHE A 194 23.98 -24.21 -63.48
C PHE A 194 25.00 -23.59 -62.52
N ILE A 195 25.91 -22.84 -63.12
CA ILE A 195 26.82 -21.90 -62.47
C ILE A 195 25.99 -20.72 -61.97
N ASN A 196 26.11 -20.34 -60.70
CA ASN A 196 25.93 -18.94 -60.34
C ASN A 196 26.92 -18.53 -59.26
N ASP A 197 27.98 -17.93 -59.77
CA ASP A 197 29.06 -17.26 -59.08
C ASP A 197 28.59 -15.84 -58.75
N SER A 198 28.59 -15.44 -57.49
CA SER A 198 28.48 -14.02 -57.11
C SER A 198 28.88 -13.76 -55.66
N PRO A 199 29.38 -12.53 -55.39
CA PRO A 199 30.61 -12.40 -54.64
C PRO A 199 30.43 -11.94 -53.20
N ILE A 200 31.44 -12.34 -52.42
CA ILE A 200 31.88 -11.81 -51.14
C ILE A 200 31.73 -10.28 -51.05
N GLN A 201 30.98 -9.82 -50.05
CA GLN A 201 31.18 -8.53 -49.41
C GLN A 201 31.00 -8.65 -47.89
N THR A 202 32.08 -8.36 -47.18
CA THR A 202 32.16 -7.89 -45.80
C THR A 202 33.37 -6.96 -45.75
N PRO A 203 33.51 -6.01 -44.80
CA PRO A 203 32.54 -5.45 -43.86
C PRO A 203 32.53 -3.90 -43.87
N GLU A 204 31.48 -3.26 -43.38
CA GLU A 204 31.57 -1.89 -42.87
C GLU A 204 31.24 -1.87 -41.39
N ALA A 205 32.13 -1.20 -40.66
CA ALA A 205 32.09 -0.96 -39.24
C ALA A 205 30.94 0.00 -38.90
N SER A 206 30.15 -0.36 -37.90
CA SER A 206 29.35 0.60 -37.15
C SER A 206 29.69 0.45 -35.68
N ASP A 207 30.41 1.46 -35.18
CA ASP A 207 30.66 1.72 -33.77
C ASP A 207 29.34 2.01 -33.06
N ASP A 208 28.90 1.10 -32.20
CA ASP A 208 27.96 1.38 -31.12
C ASP A 208 28.57 0.83 -29.82
N GLU A 209 29.56 1.57 -29.33
CA GLU A 209 30.05 1.51 -27.96
C GLU A 209 28.94 2.00 -27.02
N ASP A 210 28.13 1.10 -26.46
CA ASP A 210 27.39 1.42 -25.24
C ASP A 210 27.12 0.18 -24.37
N ASN A 211 28.04 0.00 -23.42
CA ASN A 211 27.75 -0.28 -22.02
C ASN A 211 27.38 -1.72 -21.62
N MET A 212 28.31 -2.65 -21.85
CA MET A 212 28.39 -3.94 -21.14
C MET A 212 29.27 -3.78 -19.90
N LEU A 213 28.67 -3.37 -18.77
CA LEU A 213 29.34 -3.48 -17.46
C LEU A 213 29.35 -4.95 -17.02
N ASP A 214 30.38 -5.65 -17.47
CA ASP A 214 30.79 -6.96 -17.00
C ASP A 214 31.37 -6.80 -15.58
N LEU A 215 30.57 -7.13 -14.56
CA LEU A 215 31.05 -7.14 -13.18
C LEU A 215 31.77 -8.46 -12.91
N PRO A 216 33.01 -8.42 -12.37
CA PRO A 216 33.77 -9.62 -12.09
C PRO A 216 33.10 -10.45 -11.00
N ARG A 217 32.94 -11.73 -11.33
CA ARG A 217 32.55 -12.82 -10.42
C ARG A 217 33.65 -13.00 -9.37
N LEU A 218 33.57 -12.25 -8.27
CA LEU A 218 34.42 -12.46 -7.10
C LEU A 218 34.05 -13.79 -6.42
N SER A 219 34.85 -14.81 -6.70
CA SER A 219 34.98 -16.03 -5.90
C SER A 219 35.63 -15.67 -4.57
N GLY A 220 34.80 -15.39 -3.57
CA GLY A 220 35.21 -15.20 -2.18
C GLY A 220 35.20 -16.52 -1.41
N ALA A 221 36.36 -16.86 -0.86
CA ALA A 221 36.68 -18.06 -0.12
C ALA A 221 35.75 -18.36 1.08
N GLN A 222 35.58 -19.65 1.35
CA GLN A 222 35.03 -20.16 2.60
C GLN A 222 36.02 -19.97 3.76
N PRO A 223 35.59 -19.44 4.91
CA PRO A 223 36.25 -19.71 6.17
C PRO A 223 35.59 -20.92 6.84
N THR A 224 36.34 -22.01 6.94
CA THR A 224 36.11 -23.07 7.95
C THR A 224 36.48 -22.48 9.31
N ALA A 225 35.50 -22.28 10.17
CA ALA A 225 35.75 -21.90 11.56
C ALA A 225 34.96 -22.80 12.51
N ASP A 226 35.69 -23.19 13.54
CA ASP A 226 35.45 -24.32 14.40
C ASP A 226 34.21 -24.26 15.27
N ARG A 227 33.75 -25.48 15.50
CA ARG A 227 32.72 -25.93 16.42
C ARG A 227 33.15 -25.67 17.88
N VAL A 228 32.63 -24.60 18.49
CA VAL A 228 32.61 -24.45 19.95
C VAL A 228 31.17 -24.55 20.44
N LYS A 229 30.89 -25.58 21.26
CA LYS A 229 29.64 -25.75 22.01
C LYS A 229 29.66 -24.84 23.24
N PRO A 230 28.63 -24.02 23.48
CA PRO A 230 28.33 -23.52 24.81
C PRO A 230 27.24 -24.37 25.46
N THR A 231 27.55 -24.77 26.68
CA THR A 231 26.70 -25.45 27.64
C THR A 231 25.52 -24.59 28.08
N ALA A 232 24.44 -25.27 28.41
CA ALA A 232 23.21 -24.71 28.94
C ALA A 232 23.45 -23.94 30.24
N ASP A 233 22.89 -22.73 30.33
CA ASP A 233 22.45 -22.22 31.62
C ASP A 233 21.14 -21.44 31.50
N ARG A 234 20.31 -21.74 32.49
CA ARG A 234 18.87 -21.55 32.58
C ARG A 234 18.62 -20.24 33.32
N ALA A 235 18.30 -19.16 32.60
CA ALA A 235 17.88 -17.90 33.19
C ALA A 235 16.42 -17.58 32.82
N ARG A 236 15.61 -17.51 33.88
CA ARG A 236 14.16 -17.33 33.92
C ARG A 236 13.81 -15.88 33.57
N SER A 237 13.05 -15.66 32.50
CA SER A 237 12.49 -14.34 32.17
C SER A 237 11.36 -13.96 33.15
N PRO A 238 11.36 -12.75 33.73
CA PRO A 238 10.14 -12.12 34.22
C PRO A 238 9.46 -11.36 33.08
N SER A 239 8.15 -11.57 32.91
CA SER A 239 7.31 -10.72 32.06
C SER A 239 6.72 -9.57 32.89
N PRO A 240 6.53 -8.40 32.28
CA PRO A 240 6.01 -7.19 32.91
C PRO A 240 4.48 -7.13 32.84
N LEU A 241 3.83 -6.79 33.95
CA LEU A 241 2.44 -6.34 33.97
C LEU A 241 2.31 -5.18 34.97
N GLU A 242 2.49 -3.97 34.47
CA GLU A 242 1.94 -2.78 35.11
C GLU A 242 0.49 -2.61 34.63
N TYR A 243 -0.43 -2.76 35.58
CA TYR A 243 -1.85 -2.45 35.46
C TYR A 243 -2.08 -1.16 36.24
N PHE A 244 -2.41 -0.06 35.55
CA PHE A 244 -2.86 1.17 36.19
C PHE A 244 -4.33 1.01 36.61
N PRO A 245 -4.69 1.37 37.86
CA PRO A 245 -6.08 1.36 38.27
C PRO A 245 -6.84 2.57 37.74
N GLU A 246 -7.99 2.24 37.17
CA GLU A 246 -9.19 3.05 37.04
C GLU A 246 -9.50 3.79 38.35
N SER A 247 -9.75 5.10 38.28
CA SER A 247 -10.40 5.86 39.37
C SER A 247 -11.29 6.92 38.76
N LEU A 248 -12.55 6.50 38.58
CA LEU A 248 -13.81 7.18 38.88
C LEU A 248 -13.83 8.72 38.93
N LEU A 249 -14.69 9.25 38.06
CA LEU A 249 -15.45 10.52 38.06
C LEU A 249 -16.07 10.87 39.45
N PRO A 250 -16.79 12.01 39.66
CA PRO A 250 -17.22 13.08 38.73
C PRO A 250 -17.06 14.52 39.29
N LEU A 251 -17.40 15.54 38.48
CA LEU A 251 -18.35 16.63 38.83
C LEU A 251 -18.48 17.65 37.67
N ASN A 252 -19.66 17.64 37.04
CA ASN A 252 -20.29 18.80 36.38
C ASN A 252 -20.80 19.76 37.47
N PRO A 253 -20.88 21.10 37.26
CA PRO A 253 -21.87 21.72 36.36
C PRO A 253 -21.27 22.87 35.50
N GLY A 254 -21.73 23.11 34.27
CA GLY A 254 -23.02 23.76 34.00
C GLY A 254 -22.83 25.28 33.94
N VAL A 255 -22.55 25.81 32.75
CA VAL A 255 -22.68 27.25 32.47
C VAL A 255 -23.25 27.40 31.07
N GLU A 256 -24.52 27.79 31.02
CA GLU A 256 -25.15 28.41 29.86
C GLU A 256 -24.60 29.82 29.70
N LEU A 257 -24.26 30.22 28.47
CA LEU A 257 -24.18 31.63 28.13
C LEU A 257 -24.61 31.82 26.68
N ASP A 258 -25.86 32.24 26.60
CA ASP A 258 -26.53 32.87 25.48
C ASP A 258 -25.98 34.31 25.27
N SER A 259 -26.29 34.89 24.11
CA SER A 259 -26.21 36.32 23.75
C SER A 259 -25.16 36.76 22.72
N SER A 260 -25.66 36.84 21.48
CA SER A 260 -25.84 38.09 20.71
C SER A 260 -24.64 38.93 20.24
N LEU A 261 -24.60 39.06 18.90
CA LEU A 261 -24.52 40.28 18.09
C LEU A 261 -23.52 41.36 18.52
N HIS A 262 -22.57 41.69 17.62
CA HIS A 262 -22.37 43.06 17.13
C HIS A 262 -21.58 43.08 15.81
N SER A 263 -22.19 43.73 14.81
CA SER A 263 -21.54 44.20 13.59
C SER A 263 -20.90 45.57 13.85
N THR A 264 -19.73 45.85 13.28
CA THR A 264 -19.44 47.06 12.49
C THR A 264 -18.06 46.95 11.80
N PRO A 265 -17.88 47.60 10.64
CA PRO A 265 -16.65 47.57 9.86
C PRO A 265 -15.70 48.69 10.27
N ASN A 266 -14.39 48.53 10.03
CA ASN A 266 -13.52 49.69 9.91
C ASN A 266 -12.41 49.44 8.89
N GLU A 267 -12.47 50.18 7.79
CA GLU A 267 -11.38 50.40 6.85
C GLU A 267 -10.32 51.29 7.51
N GLY A 268 -9.05 51.03 7.19
CA GLY A 268 -7.93 51.81 7.70
C GLY A 268 -6.63 51.43 7.01
N HIS A 269 -6.49 51.85 5.76
CA HIS A 269 -5.20 52.03 5.10
C HIS A 269 -4.30 52.95 5.95
N LEU A 270 -3.02 52.61 6.11
CA LEU A 270 -1.88 53.33 5.54
C LEU A 270 -0.55 52.59 5.81
N PRO A 271 0.48 52.80 4.95
CA PRO A 271 1.76 52.09 4.96
C PRO A 271 2.83 52.86 5.76
N VAL A 272 4.02 52.26 5.93
CA VAL A 272 5.36 52.90 5.82
C VAL A 272 6.46 51.98 6.40
N ASP A 273 7.36 51.59 5.49
CA ASP A 273 8.83 51.58 5.56
C ASP A 273 9.65 50.68 6.51
N THR A 274 10.40 49.79 5.85
CA THR A 274 11.86 49.53 5.85
C THR A 274 12.74 49.80 7.08
N ASN A 275 13.83 49.00 7.11
CA ASN A 275 15.08 49.05 7.92
C ASN A 275 15.07 48.16 9.16
N THR A 276 16.13 47.48 9.59
CA THR A 276 17.53 47.34 9.14
C THR A 276 18.15 46.20 9.97
N LEU A 277 19.18 45.56 9.41
CA LEU A 277 20.22 44.71 10.01
C LEU A 277 20.37 44.76 11.55
N SER A 278 20.55 43.60 12.20
CA SER A 278 21.71 43.41 13.07
C SER A 278 21.97 41.95 13.45
N ALA A 279 23.26 41.64 13.57
CA ALA A 279 23.87 40.36 13.92
C ALA A 279 24.07 40.20 15.43
N GLY A 280 24.44 38.98 15.85
CA GLY A 280 24.93 38.62 17.19
C GLY A 280 23.88 37.87 18.01
N GLU A 281 24.17 36.87 18.83
CA GLU A 281 25.39 36.24 19.32
C GLU A 281 25.00 34.87 19.90
N GLN A 282 25.92 33.91 19.89
CA GLN A 282 25.81 32.68 20.68
C GLN A 282 26.00 32.97 22.18
N PRO A 283 25.53 32.08 23.07
CA PRO A 283 26.53 31.48 23.94
C PRO A 283 26.32 29.98 24.21
N SER A 284 27.46 29.30 24.22
CA SER A 284 27.70 27.97 24.78
C SER A 284 27.65 28.02 26.32
N ILE A 285 26.96 27.08 26.96
CA ILE A 285 27.13 26.80 28.40
C ILE A 285 27.48 25.32 28.59
N VAL A 286 28.66 25.14 29.15
CA VAL A 286 29.24 23.92 29.73
C VAL A 286 28.74 23.79 31.17
N GLY A 287 28.41 22.59 31.64
CA GLY A 287 28.06 22.37 33.04
C GLY A 287 27.92 20.91 33.45
N ASN A 288 28.99 20.39 34.06
CA ASN A 288 29.14 19.11 34.75
C ASN A 288 28.09 18.83 35.84
N GLY A 289 27.99 17.55 36.24
CA GLY A 289 28.07 17.23 37.68
C GLY A 289 27.08 16.20 38.23
N ASN A 290 27.64 15.04 38.58
CA ASN A 290 27.17 13.99 39.49
C ASN A 290 26.18 14.39 40.61
N ASN A 291 25.31 13.46 41.02
CA ASN A 291 25.29 12.87 42.38
C ASN A 291 24.09 11.92 42.60
N THR A 292 24.41 10.66 42.96
CA THR A 292 23.64 9.76 43.85
C THR A 292 23.67 10.30 45.31
N PRO A 293 23.07 9.69 46.36
CA PRO A 293 22.30 8.43 46.50
C PRO A 293 20.99 8.59 47.33
N SER A 294 20.27 7.50 47.65
CA SER A 294 19.99 7.10 49.05
C SER A 294 18.87 6.02 49.17
N LEU A 295 19.00 5.26 50.26
CA LEU A 295 18.35 4.03 50.69
C LEU A 295 16.91 4.21 51.20
N SER A 296 16.10 3.14 51.16
CA SER A 296 15.08 2.85 52.19
C SER A 296 14.59 1.39 52.15
N SER A 297 14.26 0.90 53.34
CA SER A 297 14.11 -0.47 53.86
C SER A 297 12.94 -1.35 53.35
N PRO A 298 12.96 -2.68 53.62
CA PRO A 298 11.88 -3.61 53.22
C PRO A 298 10.75 -3.72 54.26
N ILE A 299 9.51 -3.78 53.77
CA ILE A 299 8.27 -3.99 54.55
C ILE A 299 7.82 -5.46 54.40
N LEU A 300 7.55 -6.11 55.54
CA LEU A 300 6.90 -7.43 55.67
C LEU A 300 5.43 -7.37 55.21
N VAL A 301 4.97 -8.38 54.45
CA VAL A 301 3.53 -8.64 54.23
C VAL A 301 3.25 -10.16 54.29
N PRO A 302 2.12 -10.60 54.88
CA PRO A 302 1.84 -11.99 55.19
C PRO A 302 1.05 -12.74 54.10
N ALA A 303 1.00 -14.07 54.23
CA ALA A 303 0.38 -15.03 53.34
C ALA A 303 -1.17 -14.96 53.30
N PRO A 304 -1.80 -15.24 52.14
CA PRO A 304 -3.26 -15.46 52.06
C PRO A 304 -3.67 -16.95 52.05
N PRO A 305 -4.87 -17.27 52.55
CA PRO A 305 -5.41 -18.63 52.64
C PRO A 305 -6.16 -19.09 51.38
N GLY A 306 -6.42 -20.39 51.35
CA GLY A 306 -6.82 -21.16 50.17
C GLY A 306 -8.25 -20.96 49.64
N ASN A 307 -8.43 -21.56 48.47
CA ASN A 307 -9.62 -21.53 47.62
C ASN A 307 -10.25 -22.92 47.62
N PRO A 308 -11.60 -23.05 47.67
CA PRO A 308 -12.18 -24.16 46.93
C PRO A 308 -13.54 -23.88 46.25
N THR A 309 -13.74 -24.62 45.16
CA THR A 309 -15.01 -25.24 44.71
C THR A 309 -15.78 -24.59 43.55
N GLN A 310 -15.81 -25.32 42.43
CA GLN A 310 -16.80 -25.26 41.34
C GLN A 310 -18.12 -25.95 41.72
N PRO A 311 -19.25 -25.58 41.11
CA PRO A 311 -19.99 -26.51 40.22
C PRO A 311 -20.64 -25.77 39.02
N SER A 312 -20.80 -26.26 37.78
CA SER A 312 -21.54 -27.41 37.20
C SER A 312 -22.56 -26.87 36.17
N ALA A 313 -23.03 -27.78 35.33
CA ALA A 313 -23.58 -27.65 33.98
C ALA A 313 -25.05 -27.17 33.83
N THR A 314 -25.51 -27.26 32.56
CA THR A 314 -26.86 -27.02 31.95
C THR A 314 -27.03 -25.59 31.43
N ASP A 315 -27.52 -25.32 30.21
CA ASP A 315 -28.75 -25.81 29.59
C ASP A 315 -28.76 -25.61 28.05
N SER A 316 -29.54 -26.44 27.36
CA SER A 316 -29.62 -26.60 25.90
C SER A 316 -30.84 -25.85 25.33
N GLY A 317 -30.63 -24.63 24.84
CA GLY A 317 -31.68 -23.81 24.20
C GLY A 317 -31.65 -23.83 22.67
N THR A 318 -32.74 -24.30 22.07
CA THR A 318 -33.02 -24.38 20.62
C THR A 318 -33.04 -22.99 19.95
N ARG A 319 -32.04 -22.72 19.10
CA ARG A 319 -31.90 -21.43 18.37
C ARG A 319 -32.82 -21.36 17.15
N ARG A 320 -33.88 -20.54 17.23
CA ARG A 320 -34.67 -20.09 16.06
C ARG A 320 -33.85 -19.14 15.18
N SER A 321 -34.03 -19.29 13.86
CA SER A 321 -33.30 -18.64 12.76
C SER A 321 -33.31 -17.10 12.81
N THR A 322 -32.20 -16.50 13.22
CA THR A 322 -31.90 -15.05 13.14
C THR A 322 -31.32 -14.63 11.77
N ARG A 323 -31.11 -15.59 10.86
CA ARG A 323 -30.34 -15.36 9.62
C ARG A 323 -31.05 -14.44 8.62
N LYS A 324 -32.38 -14.43 8.58
CA LYS A 324 -33.17 -13.68 7.59
C LYS A 324 -33.26 -12.18 7.89
N ARG A 325 -33.11 -11.74 9.15
CA ARG A 325 -33.14 -10.32 9.51
C ARG A 325 -31.83 -9.62 9.11
N LYS A 326 -30.71 -10.31 9.28
CA LYS A 326 -29.38 -9.78 8.95
C LYS A 326 -29.21 -9.45 7.46
N GLU A 327 -29.71 -10.32 6.57
CA GLU A 327 -29.58 -10.10 5.12
C GLU A 327 -30.31 -8.85 4.62
N ARG A 328 -31.44 -8.48 5.27
CA ARG A 328 -32.17 -7.26 4.92
C ARG A 328 -31.43 -6.00 5.36
N ASP A 329 -30.74 -6.06 6.50
CA ASP A 329 -29.99 -4.92 7.02
C ASP A 329 -28.68 -4.72 6.22
N ASP A 330 -28.02 -5.81 5.81
CA ASP A 330 -26.83 -5.75 4.93
C ASP A 330 -27.16 -5.14 3.55
N LEU A 331 -28.32 -5.45 2.96
CA LEU A 331 -28.79 -4.86 1.69
C LEU A 331 -29.06 -3.36 1.81
N LYS A 332 -29.63 -2.92 2.94
CA LYS A 332 -29.86 -1.50 3.21
C LYS A 332 -28.56 -0.73 3.37
N GLU A 333 -27.57 -1.31 4.03
CA GLU A 333 -26.25 -0.70 4.20
C GLU A 333 -25.51 -0.56 2.87
N ILE A 334 -25.57 -1.59 2.01
CA ILE A 334 -25.00 -1.53 0.66
C ILE A 334 -25.69 -0.45 -0.18
N GLN A 335 -27.02 -0.36 -0.11
CA GLN A 335 -27.75 0.67 -0.86
C GLN A 335 -27.43 2.09 -0.36
N ALA A 336 -27.34 2.29 0.96
CA ALA A 336 -26.93 3.55 1.55
C ALA A 336 -25.50 3.95 1.14
N ALA A 337 -24.60 2.96 0.98
CA ALA A 337 -23.24 3.21 0.51
C ALA A 337 -23.18 3.58 -0.98
N LEU A 338 -24.10 3.09 -1.81
CA LEU A 338 -24.20 3.46 -3.23
C LEU A 338 -24.76 4.88 -3.42
N GLU A 339 -25.65 5.31 -2.54
CA GLU A 339 -26.28 6.64 -2.55
C GLU A 339 -25.47 7.70 -1.78
N ALA A 340 -24.25 7.36 -1.34
CA ALA A 340 -23.38 8.28 -0.65
C ALA A 340 -22.74 9.30 -1.60
N CYS A 341 -22.79 10.58 -1.21
CA CYS A 341 -22.08 11.66 -1.88
C CYS A 341 -20.55 11.42 -1.85
N ILE A 342 -19.77 12.18 -2.63
CA ILE A 342 -18.30 12.11 -2.67
C ILE A 342 -17.62 12.35 -1.31
N CYS A 343 -18.30 13.02 -0.37
CA CYS A 343 -17.84 13.16 1.02
C CYS A 343 -18.05 11.90 1.88
N GLY A 344 -18.68 10.86 1.35
CA GLY A 344 -18.97 9.61 2.05
C GLY A 344 -20.21 9.65 2.93
N THR A 345 -20.97 10.74 2.93
CA THR A 345 -22.27 10.85 3.62
C THR A 345 -23.42 10.84 2.62
N SER A 346 -24.54 10.24 2.99
CA SER A 346 -25.75 10.27 2.15
C SER A 346 -26.21 11.71 1.94
N ALA A 347 -26.46 12.08 0.69
CA ALA A 347 -27.08 13.35 0.31
C ALA A 347 -28.54 13.16 -0.13
N ALA A 348 -29.09 11.94 0.02
CA ALA A 348 -30.48 11.69 -0.29
C ALA A 348 -31.36 12.52 0.65
N PRO A 349 -32.33 13.29 0.13
CA PRO A 349 -33.27 13.99 0.98
C PRO A 349 -34.10 12.94 1.72
N GLU A 350 -33.86 12.81 3.03
CA GLU A 350 -34.81 12.13 3.91
C GLU A 350 -36.08 13.00 4.01
N ASP A 351 -37.21 12.40 4.35
CA ASP A 351 -38.50 13.10 4.42
C ASP A 351 -38.39 14.36 5.31
N GLY A 352 -38.35 15.54 4.69
CA GLY A 352 -38.24 16.84 5.36
C GLY A 352 -36.88 17.55 5.28
N VAL A 353 -35.90 17.05 4.53
CA VAL A 353 -34.61 17.72 4.34
C VAL A 353 -34.69 18.82 3.27
N ASP A 354 -34.02 19.95 3.52
CA ASP A 354 -33.92 21.08 2.59
C ASP A 354 -33.28 20.68 1.25
N LEU A 355 -34.12 20.54 0.22
CA LEU A 355 -33.70 20.35 -1.18
C LEU A 355 -32.77 21.47 -1.69
N ALA A 356 -32.68 22.58 -0.97
CA ALA A 356 -31.84 23.73 -1.31
C ALA A 356 -30.32 23.43 -1.23
N ASN A 357 -29.89 22.41 -0.50
CA ASN A 357 -28.46 22.11 -0.28
C ASN A 357 -27.96 20.86 -1.02
N VAL A 358 -28.80 20.27 -1.87
CA VAL A 358 -28.49 19.03 -2.59
C VAL A 358 -28.72 19.21 -4.09
N ALA A 359 -27.96 18.47 -4.87
CA ALA A 359 -28.00 18.41 -6.33
C ALA A 359 -28.28 16.99 -6.79
N GLN A 360 -29.26 16.81 -7.67
CA GLN A 360 -29.53 15.53 -8.30
C GLN A 360 -28.84 15.46 -9.67
N CYS A 361 -28.07 14.39 -9.92
CA CYS A 361 -27.53 14.12 -11.25
C CYS A 361 -28.67 13.72 -12.20
N LYS A 362 -28.79 14.41 -13.34
CA LYS A 362 -29.83 14.14 -14.35
C LYS A 362 -29.71 12.76 -15.02
N ASN A 363 -28.55 12.12 -14.96
CA ASN A 363 -28.37 10.79 -15.53
C ASN A 363 -29.06 9.73 -14.64
N GLU A 364 -30.14 9.11 -15.13
CA GLU A 364 -30.88 8.06 -14.42
C GLU A 364 -30.02 6.84 -14.04
N ALA A 365 -28.94 6.60 -14.80
CA ALA A 365 -27.99 5.53 -14.54
C ALA A 365 -26.82 5.96 -13.61
N CYS A 366 -26.86 7.17 -13.04
CA CYS A 366 -25.87 7.60 -12.05
C CYS A 366 -26.00 6.76 -10.78
N GLU A 367 -24.91 6.15 -10.33
CA GLU A 367 -24.88 5.32 -9.13
C GLU A 367 -25.20 6.12 -7.86
N THR A 368 -24.61 7.32 -7.72
CA THR A 368 -24.75 8.18 -6.53
C THR A 368 -26.07 8.96 -6.46
N LYS A 369 -26.61 9.39 -7.61
CA LYS A 369 -27.81 10.25 -7.78
C LYS A 369 -27.79 11.62 -7.08
N TRP A 370 -27.45 11.72 -5.79
CA TRP A 370 -27.54 12.93 -4.98
C TRP A 370 -26.17 13.39 -4.47
N TYR A 371 -25.94 14.70 -4.50
CA TYR A 371 -24.68 15.33 -4.07
C TYR A 371 -24.98 16.54 -3.19
N HIS A 372 -24.17 16.77 -2.15
CA HIS A 372 -24.22 18.05 -1.42
C HIS A 372 -23.65 19.16 -2.31
N LEU A 373 -24.33 20.31 -2.40
CA LEU A 373 -23.82 21.47 -3.15
C LEU A 373 -22.44 21.90 -2.64
N ARG A 374 -22.22 21.83 -1.31
CA ARG A 374 -20.92 22.11 -0.68
C ARG A 374 -19.80 21.22 -1.18
N CYS A 375 -20.09 19.97 -1.52
CA CYS A 375 -19.10 19.03 -2.03
C CYS A 375 -18.76 19.27 -3.50
N LEU A 376 -19.66 19.90 -4.26
CA LEU A 376 -19.45 20.23 -5.66
C LEU A 376 -18.64 21.52 -5.85
N GLU A 377 -18.33 22.26 -4.78
CA GLU A 377 -17.72 23.59 -4.82
C GLU A 377 -18.47 24.58 -5.75
N GLN A 378 -19.75 24.29 -6.03
CA GLN A 378 -20.62 25.06 -6.91
C GLN A 378 -21.75 25.65 -6.08
N GLY A 379 -21.90 26.98 -6.10
CA GLY A 379 -22.91 27.69 -5.29
C GLY A 379 -24.35 27.41 -5.72
N ASN A 380 -24.57 27.02 -6.98
CA ASN A 380 -25.86 26.57 -7.47
C ASN A 380 -25.63 25.72 -8.73
N VAL A 381 -26.39 24.65 -8.90
CA VAL A 381 -26.37 23.83 -10.12
C VAL A 381 -27.71 23.95 -10.83
N GLY A 382 -27.70 24.08 -12.16
CA GLY A 382 -28.94 24.15 -12.93
C GLY A 382 -29.73 22.82 -12.88
N GLU A 383 -31.03 22.86 -13.18
CA GLU A 383 -31.93 21.69 -13.21
C GLU A 383 -31.44 20.54 -14.12
N ASN A 384 -30.52 20.83 -15.05
CA ASN A 384 -29.97 19.87 -16.00
C ASN A 384 -28.54 19.42 -15.67
N TRP A 385 -28.12 19.58 -14.41
CA TRP A 385 -26.77 19.23 -13.99
C TRP A 385 -26.48 17.73 -14.07
N VAL A 386 -25.26 17.41 -14.49
CA VAL A 386 -24.75 16.04 -14.62
C VAL A 386 -23.39 16.01 -13.92
N CYS A 387 -23.18 15.04 -13.02
CA CYS A 387 -21.93 14.95 -12.27
C CYS A 387 -20.73 14.63 -13.17
N ASP A 388 -19.53 15.03 -12.74
CA ASP A 388 -18.29 14.85 -13.51
C ASP A 388 -18.04 13.40 -13.93
N ALA A 389 -18.42 12.43 -13.09
CA ALA A 389 -18.33 11.00 -13.42
C ALA A 389 -19.23 10.62 -14.61
N CYS A 390 -20.45 11.16 -14.67
CA CYS A 390 -21.38 10.94 -15.77
C CYS A 390 -20.98 11.72 -17.03
N VAL A 391 -20.41 12.91 -16.89
CA VAL A 391 -19.85 13.67 -18.01
C VAL A 391 -18.66 12.92 -18.63
N SER A 392 -17.75 12.42 -17.80
CA SER A 392 -16.52 11.73 -18.23
C SER A 392 -16.80 10.39 -18.91
N THR A 393 -17.87 9.69 -18.53
CA THR A 393 -18.28 8.43 -19.18
C THR A 393 -19.00 8.65 -20.52
N GLY A 394 -19.26 9.90 -20.90
CA GLY A 394 -19.54 10.30 -22.27
C GLY A 394 -20.87 9.80 -22.84
N GLY A 395 -21.93 9.74 -22.02
CA GLY A 395 -23.31 9.59 -22.51
C GLY A 395 -23.58 8.38 -23.43
N ARG A 396 -22.70 7.36 -23.45
CA ARG A 396 -22.83 6.21 -24.37
C ARG A 396 -23.91 5.21 -23.97
N PHE A 397 -24.78 5.56 -23.03
CA PHE A 397 -25.95 4.76 -22.73
C PHE A 397 -27.04 5.09 -23.75
N ALA A 398 -26.96 4.34 -24.86
CA ALA A 398 -28.01 4.06 -25.83
C ALA A 398 -29.10 5.14 -25.94
N ALA A 399 -28.96 6.02 -26.93
CA ALA A 399 -30.12 6.60 -27.59
C ALA A 399 -31.02 5.42 -27.99
N LYS A 400 -32.08 5.20 -27.19
CA LYS A 400 -33.07 4.16 -27.37
C LYS A 400 -33.71 4.47 -28.73
N ARG A 401 -33.21 3.83 -29.80
CA ARG A 401 -33.79 3.95 -31.14
C ARG A 401 -35.26 3.61 -30.98
N ARG A 402 -36.12 4.62 -31.01
CA ARG A 402 -37.57 4.42 -31.13
C ARG A 402 -37.73 3.63 -32.42
N ARG A 403 -38.13 2.36 -32.31
CA ARG A 403 -38.73 1.63 -33.42
C ARG A 403 -40.04 2.34 -33.72
N THR A 404 -40.02 3.21 -34.72
CA THR A 404 -41.22 3.61 -35.47
C THR A 404 -41.59 2.51 -36.43
#